data_AF-A0A137Q3V3-F1
#
_entry.id   AF-A0A137Q3V3-F1
#
_cell.length_a   1.000
_cell.length_b   1.000
_cell.length_c   1.000
_cell.angle_alpha   90.00
_cell.angle_beta   90.00
_cell.angle_gamma   90.00
#
_symmetry.space_group_name_H-M   'P 1'
#
loop_
_entity.id
_entity.type
_entity.pdbx_description
1 polymer ?
#
loop_
_entity_poly.entity_id
_entity_poly.type
_entity_poly.pdbx_seq_one_letter_code
_entity_poly.pdbx_strand_id
1 'polypeptide(L)'
;MDNQNQQAKATVTELGQPQLILGTPWLQQTNSNIDWKNRTISLDRRQIYEEICDQISEGYEYCNYACDDNSEDELNVKTNTSQLLAQKYGNKKSDDPRKIVPKDYHQYLDIFSEKKASRFPPDQKWNHKIELLPTFEAKPFPNYKLAPKELEELDKFLDENLLKGYIRPSKLPMALPFFFVSKKDRKL
;
A
#
# COMPACT_ATOMS: atom_id res chain seq x y z
N MET A 1 44.34 -11.09 26.29
CA MET A 1 43.90 -10.69 24.92
C MET A 1 42.60 -11.42 24.75
N ASP A 2 41.52 -10.80 25.20
CA ASP A 2 40.32 -11.54 25.57
C ASP A 2 39.30 -11.35 24.46
N ASN A 3 39.05 -12.45 23.76
CA ASN A 3 38.12 -12.52 22.65
C ASN A 3 36.70 -12.56 23.24
N GLN A 4 36.11 -11.39 23.51
CA GLN A 4 34.75 -11.30 24.03
C GLN A 4 33.73 -11.31 22.88
N ASN A 5 32.89 -12.34 22.86
CA ASN A 5 31.76 -12.49 21.94
C ASN A 5 30.64 -11.51 22.33
N GLN A 6 30.17 -10.71 21.37
CA GLN A 6 28.93 -9.93 21.49
C GLN A 6 27.78 -10.69 20.83
N GLN A 7 26.59 -10.63 21.41
CA GLN A 7 25.36 -11.15 20.81
C GLN A 7 24.42 -10.00 20.45
N ALA A 8 23.86 -10.03 19.25
CA ALA A 8 22.85 -9.09 18.76
C ALA A 8 21.56 -9.87 18.44
N LYS A 9 20.41 -9.31 18.82
CA LYS A 9 19.10 -9.89 18.50
C LYS A 9 18.80 -9.64 17.02
N ALA A 10 18.76 -10.70 16.22
CA ALA A 10 18.48 -10.65 14.79
C ALA A 10 17.29 -11.54 14.43
N THR A 11 16.45 -11.10 13.49
CA THR A 11 15.40 -11.94 12.92
C THR A 11 15.98 -12.76 11.78
N VAL A 12 16.07 -14.07 11.97
CA VAL A 12 16.62 -15.00 10.97
C VAL A 12 15.48 -15.55 10.11
N THR A 13 15.64 -15.51 8.79
CA THR A 13 14.68 -16.11 7.85
C THR A 13 15.25 -17.41 7.28
N GLU A 14 14.48 -18.49 7.25
CA GLU A 14 14.90 -19.82 6.74
C GLU A 14 14.96 -19.93 5.19
N LEU A 15 14.99 -18.80 4.48
CA LEU A 15 14.84 -18.73 3.01
C LEU A 15 16.14 -19.04 2.22
N GLY A 16 17.15 -19.63 2.85
CA GLY A 16 18.42 -20.00 2.20
C GLY A 16 19.65 -19.77 3.09
N GLN A 17 20.83 -19.61 2.48
CA GLN A 17 22.05 -19.27 3.22
C GLN A 17 21.82 -17.98 4.03
N PRO A 18 22.13 -17.96 5.35
CA PRO A 18 21.77 -16.84 6.20
C PRO A 18 22.51 -15.59 5.76
N GLN A 19 21.75 -14.61 5.24
CA GLN A 19 22.24 -13.27 4.91
C GLN A 19 21.80 -12.33 6.03
N LEU A 20 22.76 -11.68 6.69
CA LEU A 20 22.48 -10.66 7.70
C LEU A 20 22.20 -9.33 6.99
N ILE A 21 20.98 -8.81 7.14
CA ILE A 21 20.62 -7.49 6.61
C ILE A 21 20.65 -6.51 7.78
N LEU A 22 21.64 -5.62 7.77
CA LEU A 22 21.77 -4.54 8.74
C LEU A 22 20.97 -3.34 8.23
N GLY A 23 19.91 -2.97 8.96
CA GLY A 23 19.08 -1.82 8.61
C GLY A 23 19.79 -0.49 8.83
N THR A 24 19.27 0.57 8.19
CA THR A 24 19.75 1.95 8.37
C THR A 24 19.74 2.44 9.82
N PRO A 25 18.78 2.10 10.71
CA PRO A 25 18.83 2.53 12.11
C PRO A 25 20.04 1.96 12.86
N TRP A 26 20.40 0.70 12.60
CA TRP A 26 21.56 0.06 13.23
C TRP A 26 22.88 0.67 12.76
N LEU A 27 22.97 0.99 11.47
CA LEU A 27 24.14 1.68 10.90
C LEU A 27 24.31 3.10 11.45
N GLN A 28 23.21 3.83 11.66
CA GLN A 28 23.23 5.16 12.29
C GLN A 28 23.66 5.10 13.75
N GLN A 29 23.17 4.11 14.50
CA GLN A 29 23.49 3.95 15.92
C GLN A 29 24.94 3.54 16.15
N THR A 30 25.45 2.59 15.36
CA THR A 30 26.82 2.09 15.52
C THR A 30 27.86 2.98 14.84
N ASN A 31 27.42 3.88 13.94
CA ASN A 31 28.24 4.76 13.13
C ASN A 31 29.49 4.06 12.55
N SER A 32 29.29 2.83 12.08
CA SER A 32 30.37 1.94 11.69
C SER A 32 31.01 2.41 10.37
N ASN A 33 32.33 2.25 10.25
CA ASN A 33 33.02 2.51 9.00
C ASN A 33 32.86 1.32 8.04
N ILE A 34 32.21 1.52 6.91
CA ILE A 34 31.94 0.48 5.91
C ILE A 34 32.90 0.64 4.72
N ASP A 35 33.73 -0.38 4.49
CA ASP A 35 34.50 -0.50 3.26
C ASP A 35 33.68 -1.33 2.25
N TRP A 36 33.02 -0.62 1.34
CA TRP A 36 32.19 -1.23 0.30
C TRP A 36 32.99 -2.04 -0.73
N LYS A 37 34.27 -1.70 -0.96
CA LYS A 37 35.11 -2.37 -1.95
C LYS A 37 35.54 -3.74 -1.45
N ASN A 38 35.91 -3.82 -0.17
CA ASN A 38 36.34 -5.06 0.48
C ASN A 38 35.20 -5.79 1.21
N ARG A 39 34.00 -5.19 1.25
CA ARG A 39 32.80 -5.71 1.95
C ARG A 39 33.04 -5.95 3.43
N THR A 40 33.80 -5.06 4.08
CA THR A 40 34.10 -5.15 5.51
C THR A 40 33.47 -3.99 6.27
N ILE A 41 33.12 -4.23 7.54
CA ILE A 41 32.59 -3.23 8.46
C ILE A 41 33.55 -3.15 9.64
N SER A 42 33.98 -1.93 9.99
CA SER A 42 34.85 -1.64 11.13
C SER A 42 34.05 -0.85 12.18
N LEU A 43 33.93 -1.41 13.37
CA LEU A 43 33.23 -0.77 14.50
C LEU A 43 34.26 -0.04 15.38
N ASP A 44 34.08 1.25 15.62
CA ASP A 44 34.97 2.00 16.52
C ASP A 44 34.57 1.73 17.98
N ARG A 45 35.43 1.02 18.70
CA ARG A 45 35.16 0.51 20.06
C ARG A 45 35.02 1.60 21.13
N ARG A 46 35.36 2.87 20.84
CA ARG A 46 35.48 3.91 21.87
C ARG A 46 34.15 4.57 22.25
N GLN A 47 33.21 4.76 21.33
CA GLN A 47 31.94 5.44 21.66
C GLN A 47 30.98 4.57 22.47
N ILE A 48 31.03 3.25 22.30
CA ILE A 48 30.07 2.32 22.92
C ILE A 48 30.45 2.00 24.38
N TYR A 49 31.73 2.14 24.76
CA TYR A 49 32.20 1.73 26.09
C TYR A 49 31.82 2.74 27.20
N GLU A 50 31.90 4.04 26.93
CA GLU A 50 31.60 5.07 27.95
C GLU A 50 30.09 5.27 28.15
N GLU A 51 29.29 5.29 27.08
CA GLU A 51 27.82 5.44 27.20
C GLU A 51 27.15 4.26 27.91
N ILE A 52 27.73 3.06 27.82
CA ILE A 52 27.20 1.85 28.47
C ILE A 52 27.65 1.75 29.93
N CYS A 53 28.89 2.15 30.27
CA CYS A 53 29.37 2.08 31.65
C CYS A 53 28.66 3.08 32.59
N ASP A 54 28.30 4.27 32.10
CA ASP A 54 27.57 5.26 32.91
C ASP A 54 26.14 4.82 33.22
N GLN A 55 25.55 3.96 32.38
CA GLN A 55 24.21 3.38 32.61
C GLN A 55 24.22 2.14 33.51
N ILE A 56 25.39 1.58 33.83
CA ILE A 56 25.55 0.31 34.57
C ILE A 56 25.93 0.54 36.06
N SER A 57 25.92 1.77 36.55
CA SER A 57 26.27 2.08 37.95
C SER A 57 25.24 1.62 39.00
N GLU A 58 24.08 1.06 38.66
CA GLU A 58 23.13 0.58 39.69
C GLU A 58 22.49 -0.76 39.32
N GLY A 59 23.02 -1.84 39.91
CA GLY A 59 22.25 -3.03 40.29
C GLY A 59 22.17 -4.16 39.26
N TYR A 60 22.92 -5.23 39.53
CA TYR A 60 22.81 -6.54 38.86
C TYR A 60 21.38 -7.13 38.89
N GLU A 61 20.96 -7.84 37.83
CA GLU A 61 20.54 -9.25 37.94
C GLU A 61 20.38 -9.94 36.57
N TYR A 62 20.97 -11.13 36.44
CA TYR A 62 20.75 -12.04 35.32
C TYR A 62 19.32 -12.60 35.38
N CYS A 63 18.57 -12.56 34.28
CA CYS A 63 17.32 -13.30 34.17
C CYS A 63 17.34 -14.26 32.97
N ASN A 64 17.40 -15.55 33.29
CA ASN A 64 16.83 -16.61 32.47
C ASN A 64 15.30 -16.60 32.58
N TYR A 65 14.65 -17.06 31.51
CA TYR A 65 13.27 -17.57 31.38
C TYR A 65 12.14 -16.68 30.81
N ALA A 66 11.33 -17.43 30.04
CA ALA A 66 9.90 -17.32 29.78
C ALA A 66 9.47 -16.58 28.51
N CYS A 67 9.01 -17.38 27.54
CA CYS A 67 8.13 -16.96 26.47
C CYS A 67 6.83 -16.46 27.11
N ASP A 68 6.53 -15.17 26.93
CA ASP A 68 5.26 -14.56 27.30
C ASP A 68 4.49 -14.31 25.98
N ASP A 69 3.41 -15.07 25.77
CA ASP A 69 2.50 -15.01 24.62
C ASP A 69 1.59 -13.76 24.66
N ASN A 70 2.13 -12.60 25.03
CA ASN A 70 1.43 -11.32 25.07
C ASN A 70 2.16 -10.24 24.28
N SER A 71 2.83 -10.59 23.18
CA SER A 71 3.16 -9.58 22.18
C SER A 71 1.88 -9.33 21.38
N GLU A 72 1.30 -8.13 21.53
CA GLU A 72 0.50 -7.58 20.44
C GLU A 72 1.27 -7.84 19.15
N ASP A 73 0.67 -8.57 18.22
CA ASP A 73 1.24 -8.77 16.90
C ASP A 73 1.43 -7.37 16.30
N GLU A 74 2.62 -6.79 16.46
CA GLU A 74 3.03 -5.61 15.74
C GLU A 74 3.06 -6.03 14.27
N LEU A 75 1.92 -5.86 13.62
CA LEU A 75 1.77 -5.92 12.18
C LEU A 75 2.79 -4.96 11.61
N ASN A 76 3.92 -5.51 11.18
CA ASN A 76 5.02 -4.80 10.56
C ASN A 76 4.57 -4.42 9.13
N VAL A 77 3.57 -3.54 9.06
CA VAL A 77 3.07 -2.97 7.82
C VAL A 77 4.16 -2.03 7.35
N LYS A 78 4.95 -2.48 6.37
CA LYS A 78 5.84 -1.61 5.58
C LYS A 78 4.94 -0.58 4.88
N THR A 79 4.62 0.48 5.60
CA THR A 79 3.72 1.52 5.13
C THR A 79 4.55 2.39 4.22
N ASN A 80 4.36 2.24 2.90
CA ASN A 80 5.16 3.05 1.98
C ASN A 80 4.79 4.53 2.12
N THR A 81 5.64 5.42 1.61
CA THR A 81 5.42 6.88 1.68
C THR A 81 4.04 7.29 1.16
N SER A 82 3.54 6.63 0.10
CA SER A 82 2.20 6.89 -0.45
C SER A 82 1.08 6.51 0.53
N GLN A 83 1.20 5.40 1.25
CA GLN A 83 0.21 4.96 2.25
C GLN A 83 0.21 5.89 3.46
N LEU A 84 1.38 6.32 3.94
CA LEU A 84 1.49 7.32 5.02
C LEU A 84 0.84 8.65 4.62
N LEU A 85 1.08 9.12 3.39
CA LEU A 85 0.44 10.32 2.87
C LEU A 85 -1.08 10.13 2.76
N ALA A 86 -1.56 9.00 2.22
CA ALA A 86 -2.98 8.71 2.14
C ALA A 86 -3.65 8.68 3.52
N GLN A 87 -2.99 8.14 4.54
CA GLN A 87 -3.50 8.12 5.92
C GLN A 87 -3.53 9.53 6.53
N LYS A 88 -2.47 10.32 6.34
CA LYS A 88 -2.35 11.70 6.84
C LYS A 88 -3.36 12.66 6.22
N TYR A 89 -3.72 12.46 4.95
CA TYR A 89 -4.56 13.38 4.19
C TYR A 89 -5.94 12.81 3.79
N GLY A 90 -6.20 11.52 4.02
CA GLY A 90 -7.42 10.82 3.56
C GLY A 90 -8.73 11.35 4.14
N ASN A 91 -8.68 12.02 5.29
CA ASN A 91 -9.86 12.58 5.96
C ASN A 91 -10.15 14.05 5.58
N LYS A 92 -9.31 14.70 4.78
CA LYS A 92 -9.55 16.09 4.36
C LYS A 92 -10.51 16.13 3.18
N LYS A 93 -11.81 16.05 3.47
CA LYS A 93 -12.86 16.35 2.49
C LYS A 93 -13.28 17.80 2.66
N SER A 94 -13.26 18.55 1.57
CA SER A 94 -13.74 19.93 1.51
C SER A 94 -14.37 20.14 0.14
N ASP A 95 -15.54 20.79 0.12
CA ASP A 95 -16.25 21.11 -1.13
C ASP A 95 -15.47 22.08 -2.02
N ASP A 96 -14.48 22.80 -1.46
CA ASP A 96 -13.60 23.68 -2.22
C ASP A 96 -12.22 23.04 -2.46
N PRO A 97 -11.89 22.62 -3.69
CA PRO A 97 -10.61 21.98 -4.01
C PRO A 97 -9.41 22.88 -3.72
N ARG A 98 -9.56 24.21 -3.67
CA ARG A 98 -8.48 25.16 -3.37
C ARG A 98 -7.90 24.98 -1.97
N LYS A 99 -8.68 24.43 -1.03
CA LYS A 99 -8.27 24.21 0.36
C LYS A 99 -7.42 22.96 0.54
N ILE A 100 -7.52 22.02 -0.39
CA ILE A 100 -6.85 20.72 -0.33
C ILE A 100 -5.64 20.70 -1.26
N VAL A 101 -5.80 21.25 -2.46
CA VAL A 101 -4.79 21.23 -3.53
C VAL A 101 -3.70 22.27 -3.22
N PRO A 102 -2.40 21.90 -3.25
CA PRO A 102 -1.31 22.86 -3.08
C PRO A 102 -1.36 23.98 -4.12
N LYS A 103 -0.90 25.18 -3.73
CA LYS A 103 -1.00 26.40 -4.56
C LYS A 103 -0.39 26.23 -5.95
N ASP A 104 0.70 25.47 -6.08
CA ASP A 104 1.40 25.22 -7.35
C ASP A 104 0.50 24.53 -8.40
N TYR A 105 -0.53 23.79 -7.93
CA TYR A 105 -1.47 23.07 -8.79
C TYR A 105 -2.82 23.80 -8.94
N HIS A 106 -2.94 25.04 -8.46
CA HIS A 106 -4.20 25.80 -8.56
C HIS A 106 -4.62 26.10 -10.00
N GLN A 107 -3.68 26.05 -10.96
CA GLN A 107 -4.01 26.13 -12.38
C GLN A 107 -4.79 24.91 -12.91
N TYR A 108 -4.74 23.77 -12.21
CA TYR A 108 -5.37 22.50 -12.58
C TYR A 108 -6.55 22.12 -11.67
N LEU A 109 -7.15 23.09 -10.98
CA LEU A 109 -8.26 22.82 -10.05
C LEU A 109 -9.46 22.13 -10.70
N ASP A 110 -9.60 22.29 -12.02
CA ASP A 110 -10.63 21.62 -12.80
C ASP A 110 -10.45 20.10 -12.84
N ILE A 111 -9.21 19.60 -12.87
CA ILE A 111 -8.89 18.16 -12.85
C ILE A 111 -9.31 17.53 -11.51
N PHE A 112 -9.25 18.32 -10.42
CA PHE A 112 -9.65 17.87 -9.08
C PHE A 112 -11.15 18.01 -8.79
N SER A 113 -11.96 18.46 -9.77
CA SER A 113 -13.40 18.59 -9.61
C SER A 113 -14.10 17.26 -9.84
N GLU A 114 -14.71 16.70 -8.79
CA GLU A 114 -15.47 15.44 -8.86
C GLU A 114 -16.59 15.47 -9.92
N LYS A 115 -17.29 16.61 -10.04
CA LYS A 115 -18.33 16.80 -11.05
C LYS A 115 -17.79 16.73 -12.48
N LYS A 116 -16.62 17.34 -12.74
CA LYS A 116 -15.97 17.29 -14.07
C LYS A 116 -15.38 15.90 -14.34
N ALA A 117 -14.83 15.25 -13.32
CA ALA A 117 -14.30 13.90 -13.40
C ALA A 117 -15.38 12.83 -13.63
N SER A 118 -16.63 13.12 -13.27
CA SER A 118 -17.78 12.21 -13.45
C SER A 118 -18.38 12.20 -14.87
N ARG A 119 -17.70 12.82 -15.85
CA ARG A 119 -18.13 12.88 -17.25
C ARG A 119 -17.04 12.30 -18.15
N PHE A 120 -17.43 11.71 -19.27
CA PHE A 120 -16.47 11.32 -20.31
C PHE A 120 -15.62 12.52 -20.76
N PRO A 121 -14.32 12.29 -21.06
CA PRO A 121 -13.49 13.32 -21.64
C PRO A 121 -14.06 13.73 -23.02
N PRO A 122 -13.71 14.94 -23.50
CA PRO A 122 -14.04 15.34 -24.86
C PRO A 122 -13.52 14.33 -25.89
N ASP A 123 -14.23 14.22 -27.01
CA ASP A 123 -13.80 13.36 -28.12
C ASP A 123 -12.37 13.70 -28.55
N GLN A 124 -11.54 12.68 -28.63
CA GLN A 124 -10.14 12.80 -29.06
C GLN A 124 -10.00 12.29 -30.50
N LYS A 125 -8.88 12.66 -31.15
CA LYS A 125 -8.55 12.15 -32.50
C LYS A 125 -8.43 10.62 -32.55
N TRP A 126 -8.13 9.99 -31.42
CA TRP A 126 -7.89 8.57 -31.29
C TRP A 126 -8.91 8.01 -30.30
N ASN A 127 -9.74 7.08 -30.74
CA ASN A 127 -10.65 6.34 -29.88
C ASN A 127 -10.14 4.91 -29.72
N HIS A 128 -10.36 4.33 -28.54
CA HIS A 128 -10.06 2.92 -28.33
C HIS A 128 -10.98 2.06 -29.19
N LYS A 129 -10.38 1.24 -30.07
CA LYS A 129 -11.08 0.28 -30.91
C LYS A 129 -10.70 -1.13 -30.47
N ILE A 130 -11.71 -1.97 -30.27
CA ILE A 130 -11.51 -3.40 -30.03
C ILE A 130 -11.58 -4.09 -31.40
N GLU A 131 -10.46 -4.67 -31.83
CA GLU A 131 -10.38 -5.43 -33.07
C GLU A 131 -10.74 -6.90 -32.81
N LEU A 132 -11.76 -7.38 -33.51
CA LEU A 132 -12.23 -8.76 -33.39
C LEU A 132 -11.47 -9.65 -34.37
N LEU A 133 -11.22 -10.89 -33.96
CA LEU A 133 -10.65 -11.90 -34.85
C LEU A 133 -11.65 -12.22 -35.99
N PRO A 134 -11.19 -12.53 -37.21
CA PRO A 134 -12.08 -12.85 -38.33
C PRO A 134 -13.00 -14.06 -38.08
N THR A 135 -12.61 -14.95 -37.17
CA THR A 135 -13.36 -16.16 -36.78
C THR A 135 -14.29 -15.93 -35.59
N PHE A 136 -14.39 -14.70 -35.08
CA PHE A 136 -15.20 -14.41 -33.91
C PHE A 136 -16.69 -14.44 -34.22
N GLU A 137 -17.43 -15.26 -33.49
CA GLU A 137 -18.89 -15.32 -33.53
C GLU A 137 -19.47 -14.85 -32.19
N ALA A 138 -20.43 -13.93 -32.27
CA ALA A 138 -21.08 -13.39 -31.09
C ALA A 138 -22.03 -14.43 -30.45
N LYS A 139 -21.89 -14.66 -29.14
CA LYS A 139 -22.73 -15.57 -28.36
C LYS A 139 -23.34 -14.81 -27.17
N PRO A 140 -24.66 -14.94 -26.93
CA PRO A 140 -25.28 -14.38 -25.73
C PRO A 140 -24.90 -15.24 -24.51
N PHE A 141 -24.49 -14.59 -23.41
CA PHE A 141 -24.31 -15.25 -22.13
C PHE A 141 -25.47 -14.87 -21.20
N PRO A 142 -26.10 -15.84 -20.50
CA PRO A 142 -27.12 -15.53 -19.52
C PRO A 142 -26.50 -14.84 -18.30
N ASN A 143 -27.28 -13.96 -17.65
CA ASN A 143 -26.86 -13.32 -16.41
C ASN A 143 -26.86 -14.31 -15.25
N TYR A 144 -25.98 -14.08 -14.26
CA TYR A 144 -26.04 -14.78 -13.00
C TYR A 144 -27.31 -14.44 -12.23
N LYS A 145 -27.76 -15.38 -11.39
CA LYS A 145 -28.86 -15.12 -10.45
C LYS A 145 -28.33 -14.21 -9.35
N LEU A 146 -28.91 -13.02 -9.23
CA LEU A 146 -28.58 -12.04 -8.20
C LEU A 146 -29.60 -12.11 -7.06
N ALA A 147 -29.14 -11.91 -5.83
CA ALA A 147 -30.02 -11.75 -4.68
C ALA A 147 -30.80 -10.43 -4.75
N PRO A 148 -31.93 -10.26 -4.04
CA PRO A 148 -32.71 -9.02 -4.08
C PRO A 148 -31.89 -7.76 -3.76
N LYS A 149 -30.99 -7.82 -2.76
CA LYS A 149 -30.09 -6.71 -2.43
C LYS A 149 -29.10 -6.37 -3.53
N GLU A 150 -28.63 -7.38 -4.26
CA GLU A 150 -27.71 -7.17 -5.39
C GLU A 150 -28.44 -6.57 -6.60
N LEU A 151 -29.72 -6.91 -6.80
CA LEU A 151 -30.55 -6.28 -7.82
C LEU A 151 -30.77 -4.80 -7.53
N GLU A 152 -31.07 -4.43 -6.28
CA GLU A 152 -31.22 -3.02 -5.88
C GLU A 152 -29.94 -2.21 -6.13
N GLU A 153 -28.77 -2.76 -5.76
CA GLU A 153 -27.49 -2.09 -6.04
C GLU A 153 -27.14 -2.09 -7.53
N LEU A 154 -27.55 -3.11 -8.29
CA LEU A 154 -27.38 -3.13 -9.74
C LEU A 154 -28.19 -2.01 -10.40
N ASP A 155 -29.46 -1.85 -10.04
CA ASP A 155 -30.32 -0.79 -10.59
C ASP A 155 -29.75 0.60 -10.28
N LYS A 156 -29.32 0.81 -9.04
CA LYS A 156 -28.64 2.05 -8.64
C LYS A 156 -27.34 2.29 -9.42
N PHE A 157 -26.52 1.24 -9.60
CA PHE A 157 -25.30 1.32 -10.40
C PHE A 157 -25.63 1.70 -11.86
N LEU A 158 -26.67 1.12 -12.45
CA LEU A 158 -27.10 1.43 -13.80
C LEU A 158 -27.55 2.89 -13.91
N ASP A 159 -28.43 3.35 -13.02
CA ASP A 159 -28.93 4.73 -13.00
C ASP A 159 -27.80 5.75 -12.87
N GLU A 160 -26.86 5.52 -11.95
CA GLU A 160 -25.71 6.41 -11.76
C GLU A 160 -24.83 6.48 -13.01
N ASN A 161 -24.53 5.34 -13.65
CA ASN A 161 -23.66 5.31 -14.82
C ASN A 161 -24.36 5.79 -16.10
N LEU A 162 -25.68 5.61 -16.20
CA LEU A 162 -26.49 6.19 -17.26
C LEU A 162 -26.54 7.72 -17.13
N LEU A 163 -26.73 8.24 -15.91
CA LEU A 163 -26.74 9.68 -15.63
C LEU A 163 -25.37 10.31 -15.93
N LYS A 164 -24.27 9.64 -15.56
CA LYS A 164 -22.90 10.05 -15.92
C LYS A 164 -22.61 9.95 -17.42
N GLY A 165 -23.43 9.20 -18.16
CA GLY A 165 -23.27 8.91 -19.57
C GLY A 165 -22.16 7.91 -19.87
N TYR A 166 -21.66 7.17 -18.85
CA TYR A 166 -20.60 6.16 -18.98
C TYR A 166 -21.04 4.93 -19.75
N ILE A 167 -22.32 4.59 -19.62
CA ILE A 167 -22.95 3.49 -20.34
C ILE A 167 -24.17 4.01 -21.10
N ARG A 168 -24.62 3.23 -22.08
CA ARG A 168 -25.85 3.51 -22.83
C ARG A 168 -26.54 2.20 -23.20
N PRO A 169 -27.87 2.18 -23.37
CA PRO A 169 -28.57 1.03 -23.93
C PRO A 169 -28.00 0.66 -25.30
N SER A 170 -27.78 -0.63 -25.52
CA SER A 170 -27.29 -1.15 -26.81
C SER A 170 -28.03 -2.43 -27.17
N LYS A 171 -28.08 -2.74 -28.47
CA LYS A 171 -28.70 -3.95 -29.01
C LYS A 171 -27.61 -4.83 -29.61
N LEU A 172 -26.75 -5.37 -28.75
CA LEU A 172 -25.68 -6.27 -29.17
C LEU A 172 -26.16 -7.72 -29.15
N PRO A 173 -25.71 -8.56 -30.12
CA PRO A 173 -25.99 -10.00 -30.11
C PRO A 173 -25.26 -10.75 -28.98
N MET A 174 -24.36 -10.06 -28.27
CA MET A 174 -23.59 -10.54 -27.14
C MET A 174 -23.84 -9.65 -25.93
N ALA A 175 -24.03 -10.30 -24.78
CA ALA A 175 -24.00 -9.68 -23.47
C ALA A 175 -23.10 -10.52 -22.56
N LEU A 176 -22.46 -9.89 -21.60
CA LEU A 176 -21.68 -10.55 -20.55
C LEU A 176 -22.41 -10.40 -19.21
N PRO A 177 -22.30 -11.39 -18.32
CA PRO A 177 -22.96 -11.35 -17.04
C PRO A 177 -22.36 -10.29 -16.11
N PHE A 178 -23.20 -9.74 -15.23
CA PHE A 178 -22.80 -8.84 -14.15
C PHE A 178 -22.69 -9.60 -12.83
N PHE A 179 -21.72 -9.24 -11.98
CA PHE A 179 -21.55 -9.83 -10.65
C PHE A 179 -20.90 -8.83 -9.68
N PHE A 180 -21.13 -9.02 -8.38
CA PHE A 180 -20.52 -8.23 -7.32
C PHE A 180 -19.28 -8.92 -6.75
N VAL A 181 -18.32 -8.12 -6.29
CA VAL A 181 -17.12 -8.59 -5.59
C VAL A 181 -17.09 -7.97 -4.21
N SER A 182 -17.14 -8.81 -3.17
CA SER A 182 -17.12 -8.36 -1.79
C SER A 182 -15.85 -7.59 -1.45
N LYS A 183 -15.99 -6.32 -1.07
CA LYS A 183 -14.89 -5.50 -0.53
C LYS A 183 -14.74 -5.71 0.98
N LYS A 184 -13.54 -5.41 1.50
CA LYS A 184 -13.22 -5.52 2.94
C LYS A 184 -14.22 -4.78 3.84
N ASP A 185 -14.77 -3.66 3.36
CA ASP A 185 -15.75 -2.83 4.09
C ASP A 185 -17.18 -3.42 4.10
N ARG A 186 -17.38 -4.63 3.56
CA ARG A 186 -18.67 -5.34 3.44
C ARG A 186 -19.74 -4.58 2.66
N LYS A 187 -19.36 -3.54 1.92
CA LYS A 187 -20.23 -2.88 0.95
C LYS A 187 -20.20 -3.65 -0.37
N LEU A 188 -21.38 -3.81 -0.96
CA LEU A 188 -21.56 -4.24 -2.34
C LEU A 188 -21.25 -3.06 -3.29
#